data_AF-A0A1Q6X0Z3-F1
#
_entry.id   AF-A0A1Q6X0Z3-F1
#
_cell.length_a   1.000
_cell.length_b   1.000
_cell.length_c   1.000
_cell.angle_alpha   90.00
_cell.angle_beta   90.00
_cell.angle_gamma   90.00
#
_symmetry.space_group_name_H-M   'P 1'
#
loop_
_entity.id
_entity.type
_entity.pdbx_description
1 polymer ?
#
loop_
_entity_poly.entity_id
_entity_poly.type
_entity_poly.pdbx_seq_one_letter_code
_entity_poly.pdbx_strand_id
1 'polypeptide(L)'
;MPSLLRLILVFPIAVLLAVPAPVYAYAVLSHEAIIDAAWETHIKPLLLKRFPQATEEDLSRAQAYAYGGAIIQDMGYYPYGSPFFSDLTHYVRSGDFIQALLRDAQDLNQYAFAVGSLSHYAADNAGHRLGTNRAVPVLYPGLRKKFGDSVAFEDNRLAHVKTEFGFDVLQIARERYAPDSYHDFIGFEVSRPVLERAFLETYGLELKDVLVSEEKVLNSYRRDVSKLIPKATRIAWHLKKDEIKDDIPDATKKRFLFNLSRTNYEREWGKDYRKPSPGERFLAFLFKLIPKFGPLKILQFRTPTPQTEQMFEASFNATLDRYRELLTEVREGRLDLPNNNFDIGDKTGPGKYRLNDEAHAELLDKLSENKFVDATSEVKAELLRFFAEPDAPYAMKRNAKAWTKVQTQLQQLKSAQVTATPANSAQLTTAEGPNP
;
A
#
# COMPACT_ATOMS: atom_id res chain seq x y z
N MET A 1 10.33 14.13 50.50
CA MET A 1 9.54 14.74 49.41
C MET A 1 10.40 14.77 48.16
N PRO A 2 10.15 13.93 47.14
CA PRO A 2 10.85 14.09 45.86
C PRO A 2 10.41 15.44 45.28
N SER A 3 11.38 16.27 44.89
CA SER A 3 11.12 17.64 44.45
C SER A 3 10.09 17.65 43.32
N LEU A 4 9.08 18.53 43.45
CA LEU A 4 8.03 18.75 42.46
C LEU A 4 8.61 18.94 41.04
N LEU A 5 9.84 19.45 40.94
CA LEU A 5 10.61 19.61 39.71
C LEU A 5 10.90 18.29 38.96
N ARG A 6 11.11 17.15 39.65
CA ARG A 6 11.36 15.86 38.99
C ARG A 6 10.09 15.28 38.37
N LEU A 7 8.92 15.51 38.97
CA LEU A 7 7.64 15.11 38.35
C LEU A 7 7.26 15.99 37.16
N ILE A 8 7.60 17.28 37.19
CA ILE A 8 7.30 18.23 36.10
C ILE A 8 8.18 18.00 34.86
N LEU A 9 9.38 17.41 35.01
CA LEU A 9 10.26 17.07 33.88
C LEU A 9 10.04 15.66 33.33
N VAL A 10 9.68 14.68 34.16
CA VAL A 10 9.50 13.28 33.74
C VAL A 10 8.17 13.06 33.02
N PHE A 11 7.11 13.78 33.39
CA PHE A 11 5.80 13.66 32.76
C PHE A 11 5.76 14.12 31.28
N PRO A 12 6.33 15.28 30.88
CA PRO A 12 6.41 15.64 29.47
C PRO A 12 7.34 14.73 28.68
N ILE A 13 8.41 14.18 29.28
CA ILE A 13 9.28 13.20 28.63
C ILE A 13 8.54 11.86 28.39
N ALA A 14 7.73 11.40 29.34
CA ALA A 14 6.92 10.20 29.18
C ALA A 14 5.79 10.39 28.13
N VAL A 15 5.23 11.59 28.02
CA VAL A 15 4.24 11.94 26.98
C VAL A 15 4.90 12.14 25.60
N LEU A 16 6.12 12.70 25.54
CA LEU A 16 6.92 12.81 24.31
C LEU A 16 7.45 11.46 23.80
N LEU A 17 7.66 10.48 24.68
CA LEU A 17 8.00 9.10 24.31
C LEU A 17 6.79 8.26 23.89
N ALA A 18 5.56 8.76 24.11
CA ALA A 18 4.31 8.10 23.71
C ALA A 18 3.80 8.54 22.33
N VAL A 19 4.46 9.50 21.67
CA VAL A 19 4.13 9.89 20.30
C VAL A 19 4.94 9.00 19.33
N PRO A 20 4.30 8.10 18.57
CA PRO A 20 5.01 7.35 17.56
C PRO A 20 5.59 8.35 16.54
N ALA A 21 6.92 8.29 16.34
CA ALA A 21 7.55 8.95 15.22
C ALA A 21 6.99 8.38 13.90
N PRO A 22 6.85 9.17 12.83
CA PRO A 22 6.54 8.60 11.53
C PRO A 22 7.68 7.66 11.14
N VAL A 23 7.37 6.37 11.07
CA VAL A 23 8.27 5.35 10.57
C VAL A 23 7.90 5.13 9.12
N TYR A 24 8.82 5.50 8.24
CA TYR A 24 8.63 5.40 6.81
C TYR A 24 8.56 3.92 6.42
N ALA A 25 7.43 3.56 5.82
CA ALA A 25 7.07 2.26 5.29
C ALA A 25 8.04 1.80 4.21
N TYR A 26 7.93 0.53 3.86
CA TYR A 26 8.59 -0.07 2.74
C TYR A 26 7.64 -1.07 2.11
N ALA A 27 7.71 -1.20 0.78
CA ALA A 27 7.01 -2.14 -0.10
C ALA A 27 7.01 -1.57 -1.53
N VAL A 28 7.15 -0.24 -1.67
CA VAL A 28 7.08 0.50 -2.95
C VAL A 28 7.92 -0.13 -4.05
N LEU A 29 9.19 -0.43 -3.77
CA LEU A 29 10.08 -0.92 -4.82
C LEU A 29 9.78 -2.37 -5.17
N SER A 30 9.35 -3.16 -4.19
CA SER A 30 8.88 -4.51 -4.46
C SER A 30 7.64 -4.53 -5.35
N HIS A 31 6.70 -3.59 -5.18
CA HIS A 31 5.53 -3.45 -6.04
C HIS A 31 5.90 -3.06 -7.47
N GLU A 32 6.79 -2.08 -7.63
CA GLU A 32 7.28 -1.64 -8.94
C GLU A 32 8.06 -2.76 -9.66
N ALA A 33 8.90 -3.51 -8.94
CA ALA A 33 9.64 -4.63 -9.50
C ALA A 33 8.72 -5.75 -10.04
N ILE A 34 7.52 -5.94 -9.48
CA ILE A 34 6.53 -6.88 -10.03
C ILE A 34 5.96 -6.36 -11.35
N ILE A 35 5.73 -5.04 -11.47
CA ILE A 35 5.33 -4.42 -12.74
C ILE A 35 6.41 -4.64 -13.79
N ASP A 36 7.67 -4.36 -13.47
CA ASP A 36 8.81 -4.57 -14.38
C ASP A 36 8.90 -6.02 -14.86
N ALA A 37 8.85 -6.97 -13.93
CA ALA A 37 8.97 -8.40 -14.21
C ALA A 37 7.82 -8.96 -15.07
N ALA A 38 6.65 -8.31 -15.03
CA ALA A 38 5.46 -8.70 -15.80
C ALA A 38 5.25 -7.85 -17.07
N TRP A 39 6.00 -6.75 -17.25
CA TRP A 39 5.70 -5.73 -18.25
C TRP A 39 5.65 -6.28 -19.67
N GLU A 40 6.77 -6.76 -20.18
CA GLU A 40 6.89 -7.23 -21.57
C GLU A 40 6.05 -8.49 -21.84
N THR A 41 5.91 -9.35 -20.84
CA THR A 41 5.31 -10.69 -21.04
C THR A 41 3.80 -10.71 -20.87
N HIS A 42 3.23 -9.84 -20.02
CA HIS A 42 1.80 -9.89 -19.67
C HIS A 42 1.12 -8.52 -19.74
N ILE A 43 1.70 -7.47 -19.15
CA ILE A 43 1.04 -6.16 -19.07
C ILE A 43 0.97 -5.50 -20.45
N LYS A 44 2.11 -5.30 -21.13
CA LYS A 44 2.16 -4.67 -22.45
C LYS A 44 1.28 -5.40 -23.49
N PRO A 45 1.30 -6.74 -23.61
CA PRO A 45 0.36 -7.47 -24.46
C PRO A 45 -1.12 -7.25 -24.08
N LEU A 46 -1.44 -7.18 -22.78
CA LEU A 46 -2.80 -6.93 -22.30
C LEU A 46 -3.27 -5.51 -22.66
N LEU A 47 -2.41 -4.52 -22.52
CA LEU A 47 -2.69 -3.14 -22.91
C LEU A 47 -2.92 -3.04 -24.43
N LEU A 48 -2.03 -3.61 -25.24
CA LEU A 48 -2.13 -3.62 -26.71
C LEU A 48 -3.36 -4.38 -27.21
N LYS A 49 -3.82 -5.41 -26.51
CA LYS A 49 -5.08 -6.10 -26.85
C LYS A 49 -6.27 -5.16 -26.79
N ARG A 50 -6.33 -4.25 -25.81
CA ARG A 50 -7.42 -3.28 -25.63
C ARG A 50 -7.20 -2.00 -26.44
N PHE A 51 -5.94 -1.59 -26.60
CA PHE A 51 -5.53 -0.35 -27.28
C PHE A 51 -4.49 -0.67 -28.38
N PRO A 52 -4.92 -1.27 -29.51
CA PRO A 52 -4.00 -1.77 -30.54
C PRO A 52 -3.24 -0.68 -31.31
N GLN A 53 -3.62 0.59 -31.15
CA GLN A 53 -2.97 1.74 -31.78
C GLN A 53 -1.97 2.45 -30.86
N ALA A 54 -1.77 1.95 -29.63
CA ALA A 54 -0.84 2.55 -28.69
C ALA A 54 0.60 2.47 -29.22
N THR A 55 1.29 3.61 -29.24
CA THR A 55 2.70 3.69 -29.63
C THR A 55 3.61 3.27 -28.48
N GLU A 56 4.90 3.04 -28.75
CA GLU A 56 5.88 2.79 -27.67
C GLU A 56 5.98 3.97 -26.68
N GLU A 57 5.78 5.22 -27.15
CA GLU A 57 5.73 6.38 -26.25
C GLU A 57 4.49 6.33 -25.34
N ASP A 58 3.33 5.96 -25.88
CA ASP A 58 2.10 5.80 -25.09
C ASP A 58 2.26 4.68 -24.06
N LEU A 59 2.91 3.58 -24.43
CA LEU A 59 3.16 2.44 -23.54
C LEU A 59 4.17 2.79 -22.45
N SER A 60 5.23 3.53 -22.77
CA SER A 60 6.19 4.05 -21.77
C SER A 60 5.47 4.95 -20.75
N ARG A 61 4.56 5.82 -21.20
CA ARG A 61 3.72 6.62 -20.30
C ARG A 61 2.74 5.77 -19.50
N ALA A 62 2.11 4.78 -20.12
CA ALA A 62 1.20 3.86 -19.43
C ALA A 62 1.91 3.08 -18.32
N GLN A 63 3.21 2.80 -18.47
CA GLN A 63 4.04 2.17 -17.46
C GLN A 63 4.08 2.99 -16.17
N ALA A 64 4.26 4.31 -16.26
CA ALA A 64 4.18 5.24 -15.13
C ALA A 64 2.87 5.10 -14.32
N TYR A 65 1.75 4.92 -15.03
CA TYR A 65 0.45 4.70 -14.41
C TYR A 65 0.34 3.32 -13.77
N ALA A 66 0.93 2.28 -14.36
CA ALA A 66 0.99 0.96 -13.75
C ALA A 66 1.76 0.97 -12.41
N TYR A 67 2.86 1.73 -12.29
CA TYR A 67 3.50 1.91 -10.98
C TYR A 67 2.61 2.64 -9.99
N GLY A 68 1.96 3.73 -10.43
CA GLY A 68 1.05 4.47 -9.56
C GLY A 68 -0.10 3.61 -9.05
N GLY A 69 -0.60 2.70 -9.89
CA GLY A 69 -1.57 1.69 -9.50
C GLY A 69 -1.00 0.68 -8.51
N ALA A 70 0.24 0.21 -8.70
CA ALA A 70 0.86 -0.81 -7.85
C ALA A 70 1.10 -0.36 -6.39
N ILE A 71 0.97 0.93 -6.12
CA ILE A 71 1.23 1.54 -4.81
C ILE A 71 0.04 2.35 -4.29
N ILE A 72 -1.07 2.43 -5.04
CA ILE A 72 -2.14 3.37 -4.69
C ILE A 72 -2.75 3.06 -3.34
N GLN A 73 -3.01 1.78 -3.04
CA GLN A 73 -3.63 1.38 -1.79
C GLN A 73 -2.81 1.78 -0.55
N ASP A 74 -1.49 1.83 -0.65
CA ASP A 74 -0.58 2.27 0.44
C ASP A 74 -0.55 3.78 0.66
N MET A 75 -1.07 4.57 -0.29
CA MET A 75 -0.93 6.02 -0.29
C MET A 75 -1.42 6.68 1.01
N GLY A 76 -2.46 6.12 1.64
CA GLY A 76 -3.03 6.61 2.88
C GLY A 76 -2.10 6.48 4.10
N TYR A 77 -1.13 5.58 4.07
CA TYR A 77 -0.15 5.39 5.16
C TYR A 77 1.05 6.34 5.09
N TYR A 78 1.18 7.15 4.03
CA TYR A 78 2.23 8.16 3.91
C TYR A 78 1.84 9.48 4.59
N PRO A 79 2.82 10.37 4.90
CA PRO A 79 2.51 11.67 5.47
C PRO A 79 1.47 12.43 4.63
N TYR A 80 0.48 13.03 5.31
CA TYR A 80 -0.69 13.69 4.72
C TYR A 80 -1.72 12.77 4.05
N GLY A 81 -1.44 11.47 3.96
CA GLY A 81 -2.40 10.44 3.62
C GLY A 81 -3.49 10.28 4.68
N SER A 82 -4.49 9.48 4.33
CA SER A 82 -5.55 9.06 5.24
C SER A 82 -5.40 7.56 5.49
N PRO A 83 -5.01 7.11 6.70
CA PRO A 83 -4.96 5.68 7.01
C PRO A 83 -6.28 4.98 6.71
N PHE A 84 -7.41 5.69 6.86
CA PHE A 84 -8.73 5.18 6.51
C PHE A 84 -8.86 4.83 5.01
N PHE A 85 -8.27 5.60 4.10
CA PHE A 85 -8.22 5.24 2.68
C PHE A 85 -7.49 3.91 2.45
N SER A 86 -6.32 3.74 3.07
CA SER A 86 -5.55 2.50 2.96
C SER A 86 -6.28 1.34 3.63
N ASP A 87 -6.82 1.55 4.83
CA ASP A 87 -7.58 0.54 5.57
C ASP A 87 -8.82 0.06 4.78
N LEU A 88 -9.54 0.97 4.09
CA LEU A 88 -10.62 0.58 3.18
C LEU A 88 -10.09 -0.30 2.05
N THR A 89 -9.13 0.20 1.28
CA THR A 89 -8.62 -0.48 0.08
C THR A 89 -7.88 -1.79 0.38
N HIS A 90 -7.43 -2.02 1.60
CA HIS A 90 -6.80 -3.27 2.05
C HIS A 90 -7.75 -4.29 2.67
N TYR A 91 -8.84 -3.84 3.31
CA TYR A 91 -9.63 -4.72 4.20
C TYR A 91 -11.13 -4.76 3.88
N VAL A 92 -11.68 -3.73 3.24
CA VAL A 92 -13.12 -3.59 2.98
C VAL A 92 -13.33 -3.58 1.48
N ARG A 93 -14.06 -4.56 0.92
CA ARG A 93 -14.38 -4.57 -0.52
C ARG A 93 -13.16 -4.37 -1.44
N SER A 94 -12.00 -4.88 -1.01
CA SER A 94 -10.69 -4.63 -1.62
C SER A 94 -10.57 -5.18 -3.06
N GLY A 95 -11.20 -6.34 -3.34
CA GLY A 95 -11.32 -6.90 -4.67
C GLY A 95 -12.32 -6.13 -5.53
N ASP A 96 -13.48 -5.75 -4.96
CA ASP A 96 -14.49 -4.96 -5.65
C ASP A 96 -13.95 -3.60 -6.13
N PHE A 97 -13.11 -2.94 -5.31
CA PHE A 97 -12.44 -1.70 -5.66
C PHE A 97 -11.59 -1.82 -6.93
N ILE A 98 -10.82 -2.91 -7.05
CA ILE A 98 -9.95 -3.15 -8.21
C ILE A 98 -10.77 -3.55 -9.44
N GLN A 99 -11.85 -4.32 -9.24
CA GLN A 99 -12.80 -4.60 -10.31
C GLN A 99 -13.45 -3.33 -10.85
N ALA A 100 -13.83 -2.39 -9.97
CA ALA A 100 -14.35 -1.09 -10.37
C ALA A 100 -13.30 -0.29 -11.17
N LEU A 101 -12.04 -0.24 -10.71
CA LEU A 101 -10.94 0.40 -11.47
C LEU A 101 -10.79 -0.18 -12.88
N LEU A 102 -10.78 -1.51 -13.02
CA LEU A 102 -10.60 -2.20 -14.30
C LEU A 102 -11.78 -1.97 -15.25
N ARG A 103 -13.00 -2.03 -14.73
CA ARG A 103 -14.25 -1.81 -15.47
C ARG A 103 -14.40 -0.36 -15.93
N ASP A 104 -14.06 0.60 -15.07
CA ASP A 104 -14.29 2.02 -15.32
C ASP A 104 -13.15 2.71 -16.05
N ALA A 105 -12.05 2.00 -16.33
CA ALA A 105 -10.94 2.52 -17.11
C ALA A 105 -11.37 2.83 -18.55
N GLN A 106 -11.27 4.10 -18.95
CA GLN A 106 -11.74 4.58 -20.25
C GLN A 106 -10.62 4.74 -21.30
N ASP A 107 -9.37 4.81 -20.85
CA ASP A 107 -8.20 5.02 -21.72
C ASP A 107 -7.03 4.13 -21.29
N LEU A 108 -5.95 4.15 -22.09
CA LEU A 108 -4.75 3.35 -21.88
C LEU A 108 -4.13 3.56 -20.48
N ASN A 109 -4.06 4.80 -20.03
CA ASN A 109 -3.42 5.16 -18.77
C ASN A 109 -4.29 4.76 -17.56
N GLN A 110 -5.60 4.99 -17.64
CA GLN A 110 -6.56 4.49 -16.64
C GLN A 110 -6.50 2.96 -16.54
N TYR A 111 -6.39 2.27 -17.67
CA TYR A 111 -6.34 0.80 -17.68
C TYR A 111 -5.01 0.28 -17.15
N ALA A 112 -3.89 0.90 -17.52
CA ALA A 112 -2.58 0.57 -16.95
C ALA A 112 -2.53 0.83 -15.44
N PHE A 113 -3.12 1.92 -14.96
CA PHE A 113 -3.30 2.20 -13.53
C PHE A 113 -4.11 1.11 -12.82
N ALA A 114 -5.24 0.70 -13.39
CA ALA A 114 -6.07 -0.37 -12.83
C ALA A 114 -5.34 -1.72 -12.78
N VAL A 115 -4.59 -2.05 -13.84
CA VAL A 115 -3.73 -3.24 -13.90
C VAL A 115 -2.60 -3.15 -12.87
N GLY A 116 -2.03 -1.96 -12.65
CA GLY A 116 -1.12 -1.70 -11.54
C GLY A 116 -1.74 -2.03 -10.19
N SER A 117 -2.96 -1.57 -9.94
CA SER A 117 -3.68 -1.84 -8.68
C SER A 117 -3.96 -3.33 -8.46
N LEU A 118 -4.15 -4.10 -9.54
CA LEU A 118 -4.22 -5.56 -9.51
C LEU A 118 -2.88 -6.22 -9.11
N SER A 119 -1.75 -5.62 -9.48
CA SER A 119 -0.42 -6.06 -9.00
C SER A 119 -0.32 -5.93 -7.49
N HIS A 120 -0.79 -4.81 -6.93
CA HIS A 120 -0.80 -4.59 -5.49
C HIS A 120 -1.62 -5.67 -4.76
N TYR A 121 -2.80 -6.02 -5.28
CA TYR A 121 -3.61 -7.12 -4.75
C TYR A 121 -2.84 -8.44 -4.68
N ALA A 122 -2.16 -8.82 -5.76
CA ALA A 122 -1.36 -10.04 -5.78
C ALA A 122 -0.19 -9.95 -4.79
N ALA A 123 0.46 -8.79 -4.76
CA ALA A 123 1.64 -8.52 -3.96
C ALA A 123 1.38 -8.61 -2.47
N ASP A 124 0.32 -8.00 -1.95
CA ASP A 124 0.10 -8.03 -0.51
C ASP A 124 -0.44 -9.39 -0.06
N ASN A 125 -1.38 -9.97 -0.82
CA ASN A 125 -1.97 -11.26 -0.48
C ASN A 125 -0.92 -12.39 -0.37
N ALA A 126 0.09 -12.40 -1.24
CA ALA A 126 1.16 -13.38 -1.21
C ALA A 126 2.38 -12.89 -0.41
N GLY A 127 2.79 -11.64 -0.62
CA GLY A 127 3.95 -10.99 -0.02
C GLY A 127 3.90 -10.94 1.50
N HIS A 128 2.77 -10.52 2.08
CA HIS A 128 2.66 -10.46 3.53
C HIS A 128 2.57 -11.87 4.12
N ARG A 129 1.63 -12.68 3.62
CA ARG A 129 1.35 -14.03 4.14
C ARG A 129 2.56 -14.97 4.09
N LEU A 130 3.33 -14.95 3.00
CA LEU A 130 4.46 -15.85 2.78
C LEU A 130 5.81 -15.23 3.17
N GLY A 131 5.94 -13.92 2.99
CA GLY A 131 7.17 -13.17 3.21
C GLY A 131 7.15 -12.43 4.54
N THR A 132 6.61 -11.21 4.55
CA THR A 132 6.75 -10.27 5.68
C THR A 132 6.26 -10.84 7.00
N ASN A 133 5.05 -11.40 7.07
CA ASN A 133 4.47 -11.90 8.31
C ASN A 133 5.25 -13.07 8.89
N ARG A 134 5.96 -13.84 8.05
CA ARG A 134 6.82 -14.97 8.45
C ARG A 134 8.24 -14.53 8.79
N ALA A 135 8.73 -13.48 8.15
CA ALA A 135 10.05 -12.91 8.40
C ALA A 135 10.10 -12.08 9.69
N VAL A 136 9.04 -11.33 10.02
CA VAL A 136 8.95 -10.55 11.26
C VAL A 136 9.29 -11.39 12.52
N PRO A 137 8.67 -12.55 12.78
CA PRO A 137 9.00 -13.34 13.98
C PRO A 137 10.41 -13.92 13.96
N VAL A 138 11.02 -14.11 12.78
CA VAL A 138 12.44 -14.52 12.67
C VAL A 138 13.37 -13.36 13.05
N LEU A 139 13.12 -12.16 12.54
CA LEU A 139 13.93 -10.95 12.82
C LEU A 139 13.69 -10.40 14.23
N TYR A 140 12.52 -10.66 14.82
CA TYR A 140 12.08 -10.14 16.11
C TYR A 140 11.58 -11.27 17.03
N PRO A 141 12.48 -12.02 17.70
CA PRO A 141 12.11 -13.17 18.54
C PRO A 141 11.13 -12.86 19.67
N GLY A 142 11.12 -11.62 20.17
CA GLY A 142 10.14 -11.16 21.17
C GLY A 142 8.70 -11.12 20.63
N LEU A 143 8.53 -10.78 19.35
CA LEU A 143 7.23 -10.85 18.68
C LEU A 143 6.83 -12.29 18.40
N ARG A 144 7.79 -13.15 18.02
CA ARG A 144 7.55 -14.60 17.89
C ARG A 144 7.02 -15.22 19.17
N LYS A 145 7.60 -14.87 20.33
CA LYS A 145 7.13 -15.36 21.63
C LYS A 145 5.69 -14.94 21.93
N LYS A 146 5.26 -13.76 21.44
CA LYS A 146 3.95 -13.19 21.73
C LYS A 146 2.86 -13.65 20.76
N PHE A 147 3.18 -13.76 19.48
CA PHE A 147 2.21 -13.93 18.39
C PHE A 147 2.43 -15.22 17.57
N GLY A 148 3.53 -15.94 17.81
CA GLY A 148 3.86 -17.18 17.11
C GLY A 148 4.66 -16.94 15.83
N ASP A 149 4.53 -17.87 14.87
CA ASP A 149 5.34 -17.90 13.65
C ASP A 149 4.80 -17.03 12.51
N SER A 150 3.75 -16.25 12.76
CA SER A 150 3.22 -15.25 11.85
C SER A 150 2.87 -14.01 12.67
N VAL A 151 3.36 -12.84 12.26
CA VAL A 151 3.08 -11.57 12.92
C VAL A 151 2.50 -10.64 11.88
N ALA A 152 1.22 -10.31 12.04
CA ALA A 152 0.47 -9.45 11.14
C ALA A 152 0.89 -7.97 11.27
N PHE A 153 0.54 -7.15 10.28
CA PHE A 153 0.72 -5.70 10.33
C PHE A 153 0.06 -5.09 11.57
N GLU A 154 -1.15 -5.52 11.91
CA GLU A 154 -1.85 -4.99 13.09
C GLU A 154 -1.24 -5.39 14.45
N ASP A 155 -0.48 -6.49 14.49
CA ASP A 155 0.22 -6.96 15.70
C ASP A 155 1.43 -6.06 16.01
N ASN A 156 2.17 -5.65 14.97
CA ASN A 156 3.30 -4.75 15.10
C ASN A 156 3.69 -4.02 13.79
N ARG A 157 2.95 -2.94 13.47
CA ARG A 157 3.21 -2.08 12.31
C ARG A 157 4.68 -1.68 12.14
N LEU A 158 5.36 -1.36 13.24
CA LEU A 158 6.76 -0.91 13.21
C LEU A 158 7.73 -2.03 12.76
N ALA A 159 7.58 -3.23 13.30
CA ALA A 159 8.43 -4.35 12.92
C ALA A 159 8.12 -4.84 11.51
N HIS A 160 6.86 -4.75 11.10
CA HIS A 160 6.38 -5.08 9.77
C HIS A 160 6.99 -4.14 8.72
N VAL A 161 6.77 -2.83 8.85
CA VAL A 161 7.42 -1.76 8.03
C VAL A 161 8.94 -1.88 7.99
N LYS A 162 9.56 -2.21 9.13
CA LYS A 162 11.01 -2.43 9.14
C LYS A 162 11.38 -3.66 8.36
N THR A 163 10.71 -4.79 8.55
CA THR A 163 11.03 -6.07 7.87
C THR A 163 10.89 -5.91 6.38
N GLU A 164 9.79 -5.29 5.95
CA GLU A 164 9.63 -4.77 4.61
C GLU A 164 10.90 -4.01 4.31
N PHE A 165 11.29 -2.95 5.04
CA PHE A 165 12.53 -2.15 4.81
C PHE A 165 13.86 -2.91 4.58
N GLY A 166 13.92 -4.21 4.86
CA GLY A 166 15.02 -5.07 4.43
C GLY A 166 14.97 -5.63 3.02
N PHE A 167 13.77 -5.91 2.53
CA PHE A 167 13.50 -6.58 1.27
C PHE A 167 13.83 -5.78 -0.02
N ASP A 168 13.24 -4.66 -0.41
CA ASP A 168 13.75 -3.67 -1.39
C ASP A 168 15.26 -3.32 -1.30
N VAL A 169 15.92 -3.31 -0.14
CA VAL A 169 17.36 -3.08 0.04
C VAL A 169 18.08 -4.31 -0.49
N LEU A 170 17.55 -5.50 -0.20
CA LEU A 170 17.98 -6.74 -0.80
C LEU A 170 17.68 -6.78 -2.30
N GLN A 171 16.54 -6.29 -2.78
CA GLN A 171 16.23 -6.22 -4.21
C GLN A 171 17.19 -5.28 -4.95
N ILE A 172 17.41 -4.08 -4.42
CA ILE A 172 18.39 -3.12 -4.96
C ILE A 172 19.79 -3.75 -4.96
N ALA A 173 20.13 -4.54 -3.95
CA ALA A 173 21.44 -5.20 -3.88
C ALA A 173 21.63 -6.31 -4.91
N ARG A 174 20.56 -6.89 -5.47
CA ARG A 174 20.60 -8.05 -6.37
C ARG A 174 20.18 -7.72 -7.80
N GLU A 175 20.25 -6.45 -8.20
CA GLU A 175 20.09 -6.00 -9.59
C GLU A 175 18.82 -6.41 -10.32
N ARG A 176 17.74 -6.72 -9.62
CA ARG A 176 16.41 -6.82 -10.25
C ARG A 176 15.82 -5.46 -10.63
N TYR A 177 16.55 -4.37 -10.41
CA TYR A 177 16.15 -3.02 -10.75
C TYR A 177 16.99 -2.51 -11.92
N ALA A 178 16.34 -2.29 -13.07
CA ALA A 178 16.98 -1.67 -14.21
C ALA A 178 17.31 -0.19 -13.86
N PRO A 179 18.59 0.21 -13.84
CA PRO A 179 18.98 1.57 -13.47
C PRO A 179 18.40 2.62 -14.43
N ASP A 180 18.24 2.28 -15.71
CA ASP A 180 17.83 3.22 -16.75
C ASP A 180 16.32 3.51 -16.72
N SER A 181 15.46 2.51 -16.52
CA SER A 181 14.03 2.78 -16.28
C SER A 181 13.89 3.64 -15.03
N TYR A 182 14.62 3.31 -13.96
CA TYR A 182 14.57 3.98 -12.66
C TYR A 182 15.05 5.45 -12.65
N HIS A 183 16.03 5.79 -13.48
CA HIS A 183 16.52 7.17 -13.63
C HIS A 183 15.50 8.08 -14.32
N ASP A 184 14.60 7.52 -15.14
CA ASP A 184 13.48 8.22 -15.77
C ASP A 184 12.21 8.22 -14.88
N PHE A 185 12.22 7.52 -13.74
CA PHE A 185 11.02 6.93 -13.11
C PHE A 185 10.55 7.42 -11.75
N ILE A 186 11.09 8.50 -11.21
CA ILE A 186 10.43 9.07 -10.02
C ILE A 186 8.99 9.53 -10.34
N GLY A 187 8.60 9.54 -11.61
CA GLY A 187 7.24 9.76 -12.11
C GLY A 187 6.38 8.50 -12.21
N PHE A 188 5.98 7.89 -11.09
CA PHE A 188 4.69 7.20 -11.10
C PHE A 188 3.57 8.22 -11.30
N GLU A 189 2.51 7.82 -11.98
CA GLU A 189 1.35 8.66 -12.24
C GLU A 189 0.07 8.06 -11.66
N VAL A 190 -0.78 8.91 -11.09
CA VAL A 190 -2.06 8.49 -10.52
C VAL A 190 -3.18 8.94 -11.44
N SER A 191 -4.00 7.97 -11.86
CA SER A 191 -5.15 8.25 -12.72
C SER A 191 -6.35 8.67 -11.86
N ARG A 192 -6.36 9.94 -11.45
CA ARG A 192 -7.38 10.51 -10.55
C ARG A 192 -8.82 10.23 -10.99
N PRO A 193 -9.20 10.42 -12.28
CA PRO A 193 -10.60 10.27 -12.68
C PRO A 193 -11.16 8.86 -12.45
N VAL A 194 -10.38 7.81 -12.75
CA VAL A 194 -10.85 6.42 -12.51
C VAL A 194 -10.78 6.07 -11.03
N LEU A 195 -9.80 6.59 -10.29
CA LEU A 195 -9.70 6.42 -8.85
C LEU A 195 -10.90 7.01 -8.11
N GLU A 196 -11.29 8.24 -8.43
CA GLU A 196 -12.45 8.92 -7.82
C GLU A 196 -13.76 8.17 -8.09
N ARG A 197 -13.98 7.73 -9.34
CA ARG A 197 -15.19 6.96 -9.71
C ARG A 197 -15.25 5.60 -9.00
N ALA A 198 -14.16 4.82 -9.07
CA ALA A 198 -14.11 3.50 -8.45
C ALA A 198 -14.24 3.57 -6.93
N PHE A 199 -13.65 4.60 -6.29
CA PHE A 199 -13.74 4.79 -4.85
C PHE A 199 -15.19 5.14 -4.44
N LEU A 200 -15.83 6.07 -5.16
CA LEU A 200 -17.22 6.43 -4.91
C LEU A 200 -18.15 5.23 -5.11
N GLU A 201 -18.00 4.48 -6.21
CA GLU A 201 -18.85 3.31 -6.47
C GLU A 201 -18.68 2.23 -5.39
N THR A 202 -17.44 1.97 -4.97
CA THR A 202 -17.15 0.87 -4.05
C THR A 202 -17.56 1.19 -2.61
N TYR A 203 -17.37 2.43 -2.17
CA TYR A 203 -17.51 2.81 -0.77
C TYR A 203 -18.65 3.79 -0.50
N GLY A 204 -19.23 4.40 -1.53
CA GLY A 204 -20.22 5.47 -1.38
C GLY A 204 -19.64 6.74 -0.76
N LEU A 205 -18.33 6.98 -0.91
CA LEU A 205 -17.62 8.14 -0.38
C LEU A 205 -16.90 8.87 -1.51
N GLU A 206 -16.96 10.21 -1.53
CA GLU A 206 -16.12 10.98 -2.42
C GLU A 206 -14.66 10.93 -1.94
N LEU A 207 -13.71 10.76 -2.86
CA LEU A 207 -12.29 10.64 -2.50
C LEU A 207 -11.78 11.85 -1.69
N LYS A 208 -12.26 13.05 -2.02
CA LYS A 208 -11.92 14.32 -1.34
C LYS A 208 -12.37 14.38 0.12
N ASP A 209 -13.37 13.60 0.50
CA ASP A 209 -13.88 13.55 1.89
C ASP A 209 -13.02 12.63 2.77
N VAL A 210 -12.18 11.80 2.14
CA VAL A 210 -11.23 10.91 2.79
C VAL A 210 -9.80 11.44 2.71
N LEU A 211 -9.40 12.01 1.56
CA LEU A 211 -8.07 12.59 1.33
C LEU A 211 -8.14 14.12 1.30
N VAL A 212 -7.67 14.76 2.37
CA VAL A 212 -7.72 16.23 2.57
C VAL A 212 -7.04 17.01 1.43
N SER A 213 -6.00 16.46 0.80
CA SER A 213 -5.37 17.04 -0.38
C SER A 213 -4.57 15.99 -1.15
N GLU A 214 -5.20 15.42 -2.18
CA GLU A 214 -4.60 14.40 -3.04
C GLU A 214 -3.25 14.84 -3.61
N GLU A 215 -3.14 16.06 -4.14
CA GLU A 215 -1.88 16.60 -4.67
C GLU A 215 -0.77 16.65 -3.61
N LYS A 216 -1.08 17.09 -2.38
CA LYS A 216 -0.09 17.11 -1.29
C LYS A 216 0.30 15.71 -0.85
N VAL A 217 -0.63 14.76 -0.87
CA VAL A 217 -0.35 13.35 -0.57
C VAL A 217 0.61 12.79 -1.63
N LEU A 218 0.28 12.96 -2.92
CA LEU A 218 1.11 12.51 -4.04
C LEU A 218 2.50 13.14 -4.01
N ASN A 219 2.59 14.45 -3.79
CA ASN A 219 3.88 15.14 -3.72
C ASN A 219 4.69 14.76 -2.48
N SER A 220 4.04 14.46 -1.36
CA SER A 220 4.71 13.97 -0.15
C SER A 220 5.21 12.54 -0.33
N TYR A 221 4.42 11.70 -0.99
CA TYR A 221 4.80 10.35 -1.38
C TYR A 221 6.03 10.36 -2.30
N ARG A 222 5.97 11.08 -3.43
CA ARG A 222 7.10 11.24 -4.38
C ARG A 222 8.35 11.73 -3.66
N ARG A 223 8.17 12.64 -2.71
CA ARG A 223 9.25 13.18 -1.89
C ARG A 223 9.84 12.16 -0.91
N ASP A 224 9.04 11.28 -0.35
CA ASP A 224 9.53 10.29 0.62
C ASP A 224 10.18 9.11 -0.08
N VAL A 225 9.61 8.63 -1.18
CA VAL A 225 10.22 7.64 -2.07
C VAL A 225 11.58 8.15 -2.59
N SER A 226 11.64 9.37 -3.14
CA SER A 226 12.91 9.95 -3.63
C SER A 226 14.00 10.11 -2.56
N LYS A 227 13.66 10.13 -1.26
CA LYS A 227 14.65 10.10 -0.17
C LYS A 227 15.01 8.69 0.27
N LEU A 228 14.03 7.79 0.27
CA LEU A 228 14.16 6.41 0.72
C LEU A 228 15.16 5.67 -0.14
N ILE A 229 15.05 5.86 -1.45
CA ILE A 229 15.85 5.21 -2.49
C ILE A 229 17.36 5.44 -2.29
N PRO A 230 17.89 6.69 -2.29
CA PRO A 230 19.29 6.97 -2.00
C PRO A 230 19.83 6.37 -0.70
N LYS A 231 18.95 6.17 0.28
CA LYS A 231 19.32 5.58 1.57
C LYS A 231 19.38 4.05 1.43
N ALA A 232 18.39 3.43 0.80
CA ALA A 232 18.35 2.00 0.53
C ALA A 232 19.55 1.56 -0.31
N THR A 233 19.87 2.26 -1.41
CA THR A 233 21.02 1.98 -2.28
C THR A 233 22.36 2.13 -1.55
N ARG A 234 22.50 3.13 -0.65
CA ARG A 234 23.71 3.23 0.20
C ARG A 234 23.88 2.07 1.17
N ILE A 235 22.77 1.57 1.72
CA ILE A 235 22.78 0.44 2.63
C ILE A 235 23.07 -0.85 1.84
N ALA A 236 22.43 -1.05 0.70
CA ALA A 236 22.66 -2.18 -0.22
C ALA A 236 24.15 -2.29 -0.59
N TRP A 237 24.76 -1.20 -1.07
CA TRP A 237 26.20 -1.17 -1.38
C TRP A 237 27.08 -1.51 -0.18
N HIS A 238 26.66 -1.14 1.03
CA HIS A 238 27.46 -1.43 2.23
C HIS A 238 27.37 -2.90 2.65
N LEU A 239 26.20 -3.52 2.48
CA LEU A 239 25.93 -4.87 2.92
C LEU A 239 26.36 -5.94 1.92
N LYS A 240 26.27 -5.63 0.62
CA LYS A 240 26.33 -6.62 -0.47
C LYS A 240 27.33 -6.22 -1.57
N LYS A 241 28.34 -5.41 -1.22
CA LYS A 241 29.31 -4.86 -2.17
C LYS A 241 29.97 -5.92 -3.06
N ASP A 242 30.36 -7.03 -2.47
CA ASP A 242 31.13 -8.05 -3.17
C ASP A 242 30.20 -8.82 -4.14
N GLU A 243 28.99 -9.18 -3.69
CA GLU A 243 27.92 -9.73 -4.56
C GLU A 243 27.60 -8.77 -5.74
N ILE A 244 27.41 -7.46 -5.47
CA ILE A 244 27.16 -6.43 -6.51
C ILE A 244 28.32 -6.33 -7.51
N LYS A 245 29.57 -6.55 -7.07
CA LYS A 245 30.75 -6.49 -7.94
C LYS A 245 30.98 -7.76 -8.74
N ASP A 246 30.52 -8.89 -8.23
CA ASP A 246 30.52 -10.16 -8.94
C ASP A 246 29.51 -10.11 -10.10
N ASP A 247 28.35 -9.47 -9.89
CA ASP A 247 27.29 -9.32 -10.90
C ASP A 247 27.55 -8.17 -11.90
N ILE A 248 27.98 -6.98 -11.44
CA ILE A 248 28.46 -5.88 -12.30
C ILE A 248 29.94 -5.59 -11.99
N PRO A 249 30.88 -6.15 -12.77
CA PRO A 249 32.31 -5.94 -12.58
C PRO A 249 32.75 -4.47 -12.60
N ASP A 250 32.04 -3.64 -13.36
CA ASP A 250 32.29 -2.19 -13.50
C ASP A 250 31.54 -1.32 -12.46
N ALA A 251 30.88 -1.94 -11.47
CA ALA A 251 30.10 -1.23 -10.48
C ALA A 251 31.03 -0.39 -9.59
N THR A 252 30.84 0.93 -9.64
CA THR A 252 31.47 1.85 -8.70
C THR A 252 30.43 2.37 -7.72
N LYS A 253 30.85 2.67 -6.49
CA LYS A 253 29.98 3.32 -5.49
C LYS A 253 29.30 4.58 -6.05
N LYS A 254 29.93 5.32 -6.96
CA LYS A 254 29.33 6.53 -7.56
C LYS A 254 28.26 6.19 -8.61
N ARG A 255 28.47 5.14 -9.41
CA ARG A 255 27.53 4.68 -10.46
C ARG A 255 26.34 3.94 -9.86
N PHE A 256 26.56 3.15 -8.80
CA PHE A 256 25.51 2.46 -8.06
C PHE A 256 24.65 3.43 -7.22
N LEU A 257 25.22 4.52 -6.69
CA LEU A 257 24.51 5.49 -5.84
C LEU A 257 23.95 6.70 -6.60
N PHE A 258 23.72 6.61 -7.91
CA PHE A 258 23.32 7.80 -8.69
C PHE A 258 22.07 8.44 -8.06
N ASN A 259 22.26 9.66 -7.56
CA ASN A 259 21.34 10.31 -6.62
C ASN A 259 20.46 11.29 -7.38
N LEU A 260 19.15 11.17 -7.22
CA LEU A 260 18.25 12.26 -7.55
C LEU A 260 18.51 13.41 -6.56
N SER A 261 19.24 14.45 -7.01
CA SER A 261 19.52 15.60 -6.15
C SER A 261 18.21 16.30 -5.81
N ARG A 262 18.10 16.88 -4.60
CA ARG A 262 16.92 17.69 -4.22
C ARG A 262 16.60 18.77 -5.27
N THR A 263 17.62 19.32 -5.91
CA THR A 263 17.48 20.31 -6.98
C THR A 263 16.89 19.70 -8.24
N ASN A 264 17.26 18.47 -8.60
CA ASN A 264 16.66 17.74 -9.72
C ASN A 264 15.19 17.43 -9.41
N TYR A 265 14.88 16.99 -8.18
CA TYR A 265 13.50 16.78 -7.74
C TYR A 265 12.66 18.07 -7.83
N GLU A 266 13.16 19.18 -7.26
CA GLU A 266 12.45 20.46 -7.26
C GLU A 266 12.29 21.06 -8.66
N ARG A 267 13.17 20.71 -9.61
CA ARG A 267 13.09 21.14 -11.02
C ARG A 267 11.95 20.45 -11.77
N GLU A 268 11.67 19.21 -11.43
CA GLU A 268 10.83 18.31 -12.23
C GLU A 268 9.43 18.13 -11.62
N TRP A 269 9.31 18.13 -10.29
CA TRP A 269 8.04 17.96 -9.56
C TRP A 269 7.66 19.15 -8.66
N GLY A 270 8.38 20.28 -8.77
CA GLY A 270 8.05 21.51 -8.03
C GLY A 270 8.40 21.48 -6.53
N LYS A 271 7.91 22.48 -5.80
CA LYS A 271 8.27 22.74 -4.39
C LYS A 271 7.14 22.51 -3.39
N ASP A 272 5.99 22.00 -3.85
CA ASP A 272 4.76 21.84 -3.06
C ASP A 272 4.79 20.58 -2.18
N TYR A 273 5.82 20.48 -1.35
CA TYR A 273 5.96 19.46 -0.31
C TYR A 273 6.49 20.11 0.99
N ARG A 274 6.13 19.57 2.16
CA ARG A 274 6.65 20.11 3.45
C ARG A 274 8.14 19.81 3.61
N LYS A 275 8.94 20.87 3.77
CA LYS A 275 10.36 20.75 4.15
C LYS A 275 10.47 20.38 5.63
N PRO A 276 11.49 19.60 6.03
CA PRO A 276 11.71 19.28 7.43
C PRO A 276 11.84 20.57 8.25
N SER A 277 11.01 20.72 9.28
CA SER A 277 11.03 21.88 10.20
C SER A 277 12.37 21.94 10.96
N PRO A 278 12.78 23.10 11.50
CA PRO A 278 14.00 23.19 12.32
C PRO A 278 14.01 22.17 13.47
N GLY A 279 12.84 21.91 14.08
CA GLY A 279 12.67 20.87 15.11
C GLY A 279 12.89 19.45 14.58
N GLU A 280 12.37 19.13 13.39
CA GLU A 280 12.57 17.82 12.74
C GLU A 280 14.05 17.59 12.36
N ARG A 281 14.77 18.64 11.94
CA ARG A 281 16.22 18.57 11.64
C ARG A 281 17.05 18.36 12.91
N PHE A 282 16.70 19.05 13.99
CA PHE A 282 17.34 18.88 15.29
C PHE A 282 17.08 17.48 15.89
N LEU A 283 15.86 16.96 15.76
CA LEU A 283 15.50 15.61 16.15
C LEU A 283 16.29 14.55 15.34
N ALA A 284 16.44 14.75 14.03
CA ALA A 284 17.26 13.88 13.18
C ALA A 284 18.76 13.89 13.57
N PHE A 285 19.27 15.04 14.02
CA PHE A 285 20.61 15.16 14.59
C PHE A 285 20.75 14.40 15.92
N LEU A 286 19.78 14.54 16.83
CA LEU A 286 19.72 13.77 18.08
C LEU A 286 19.61 12.25 17.84
N PHE A 287 18.88 11.82 16.83
CA PHE A 287 18.81 10.41 16.43
C PHE A 287 20.16 9.82 16.01
N LYS A 288 21.04 10.63 15.41
CA LYS A 288 22.43 10.22 15.11
C LYS A 288 23.29 10.05 16.36
N LEU A 289 22.90 10.67 17.47
CA LEU A 289 23.60 10.58 18.76
C LEU A 289 23.12 9.40 19.62
N ILE A 290 22.12 8.63 19.17
CA ILE A 290 21.67 7.42 19.87
C ILE A 290 22.83 6.42 19.95
N PRO A 291 23.21 5.96 21.16
CA PRO A 291 24.30 5.00 21.35
C PRO A 291 24.03 3.68 20.61
N LYS A 292 25.07 3.10 20.00
CA LYS A 292 24.98 1.83 19.25
C LYS A 292 24.84 0.58 20.16
N PHE A 293 24.68 0.76 21.47
CA PHE A 293 24.60 -0.29 22.49
C PHE A 293 23.44 0.00 23.46
N GLY A 294 22.79 -1.06 23.97
CA GLY A 294 21.69 -0.93 24.94
C GLY A 294 20.27 -0.96 24.34
N PRO A 295 19.23 -0.67 25.15
CA PRO A 295 17.82 -0.92 24.83
C PRO A 295 17.25 -0.11 23.64
N LEU A 296 17.92 0.97 23.23
CA LEU A 296 17.52 1.78 22.07
C LEU A 296 17.96 1.19 20.71
N LYS A 297 18.72 0.08 20.70
CA LYS A 297 19.10 -0.68 19.48
C LYS A 297 17.88 -1.22 18.72
N ILE A 298 16.73 -1.38 19.37
CA ILE A 298 15.47 -1.86 18.77
C ILE A 298 14.96 -0.92 17.66
N LEU A 299 15.40 0.35 17.66
CA LEU A 299 15.11 1.32 16.61
C LEU A 299 15.93 1.12 15.33
N GLN A 300 16.93 0.23 15.35
CA GLN A 300 17.69 -0.15 14.16
C GLN A 300 16.88 -1.16 13.34
N PHE A 301 16.81 -0.92 12.04
CA PHE A 301 16.33 -1.87 11.06
C PHE A 301 17.22 -3.13 11.08
N ARG A 302 16.62 -4.33 11.03
CA ARG A 302 17.31 -5.63 11.06
C ARG A 302 17.50 -6.10 9.63
N THR A 303 18.74 -6.20 9.17
CA THR A 303 19.06 -6.72 7.84
C THR A 303 18.46 -8.11 7.63
N PRO A 304 17.97 -8.44 6.42
CA PRO A 304 17.53 -9.79 6.12
C PRO A 304 18.62 -10.81 6.45
N THR A 305 18.22 -11.92 7.07
CA THR A 305 19.01 -13.14 7.23
C THR A 305 18.81 -14.04 6.01
N PRO A 306 19.71 -15.00 5.70
CA PRO A 306 19.52 -15.93 4.58
C PRO A 306 18.15 -16.63 4.57
N GLN A 307 17.63 -16.99 5.75
CA GLN A 307 16.30 -17.57 5.88
C GLN A 307 15.20 -16.59 5.43
N THR A 308 15.28 -15.32 5.84
CA THR A 308 14.29 -14.31 5.46
C THR A 308 14.47 -13.80 4.02
N GLU A 309 15.68 -13.88 3.47
CA GLU A 309 15.92 -13.65 2.03
C GLU A 309 15.19 -14.73 1.20
N GLN A 310 15.27 -16.00 1.59
CA GLN A 310 14.53 -17.09 0.94
C GLN A 310 13.02 -16.92 1.06
N MET A 311 12.52 -16.49 2.24
CA MET A 311 11.09 -16.19 2.41
C MET A 311 10.63 -15.09 1.45
N PHE A 312 11.44 -14.04 1.30
CA PHE A 312 11.16 -12.94 0.39
C PHE A 312 11.19 -13.35 -1.08
N GLU A 313 12.20 -14.11 -1.50
CA GLU A 313 12.27 -14.63 -2.88
C GLU A 313 11.06 -15.51 -3.21
N ALA A 314 10.69 -16.40 -2.28
CA ALA A 314 9.54 -17.28 -2.44
C ALA A 314 8.24 -16.47 -2.52
N SER A 315 8.08 -15.44 -1.67
CA SER A 315 6.90 -14.58 -1.70
C SER A 315 6.85 -13.74 -2.98
N PHE A 316 7.98 -13.20 -3.44
CA PHE A 316 8.05 -12.43 -4.69
C PHE A 316 7.70 -13.29 -5.91
N ASN A 317 8.22 -14.52 -5.99
CA ASN A 317 7.89 -15.44 -7.08
C ASN A 317 6.40 -15.83 -7.05
N ALA A 318 5.86 -16.15 -5.87
CA ALA A 318 4.44 -16.46 -5.70
C ALA A 318 3.53 -15.27 -6.07
N THR A 319 3.92 -14.05 -5.73
CA THR A 319 3.26 -12.82 -6.16
C THR A 319 3.24 -12.71 -7.69
N LEU A 320 4.40 -12.90 -8.33
CA LEU A 320 4.52 -12.75 -9.78
C LEU A 320 3.69 -13.80 -10.52
N ASP A 321 3.72 -15.05 -10.07
CA ASP A 321 2.91 -16.13 -10.63
C ASP A 321 1.41 -15.83 -10.47
N ARG A 322 0.98 -15.43 -9.27
CA ARG A 322 -0.42 -15.06 -9.03
C ARG A 322 -0.85 -13.86 -9.87
N TYR A 323 0.00 -12.85 -10.00
CA TYR A 323 -0.32 -11.67 -10.80
C TYR A 323 -0.45 -12.02 -12.29
N ARG A 324 0.41 -12.88 -12.82
CA ARG A 324 0.32 -13.37 -14.21
C ARG A 324 -0.97 -14.16 -14.47
N GLU A 325 -1.41 -14.97 -13.51
CA GLU A 325 -2.71 -15.64 -13.57
C GLU A 325 -3.85 -14.62 -13.61
N LEU A 326 -3.85 -13.64 -12.69
CA LEU A 326 -4.87 -12.59 -12.64
C LEU A 326 -4.93 -11.77 -13.94
N LEU A 327 -3.78 -11.42 -14.53
CA LEU A 327 -3.71 -10.75 -15.84
C LEU A 327 -4.30 -11.61 -16.96
N THR A 328 -4.10 -12.93 -16.88
CA THR A 328 -4.70 -13.89 -17.82
C THR A 328 -6.22 -13.94 -17.66
N GLU A 329 -6.72 -13.97 -16.42
CA GLU A 329 -8.15 -13.93 -16.12
C GLU A 329 -8.82 -12.63 -16.57
N VAL A 330 -8.14 -11.48 -16.40
CA VAL A 330 -8.57 -10.20 -16.98
C VAL A 330 -8.67 -10.30 -18.50
N ARG A 331 -7.63 -10.83 -19.15
CA ARG A 331 -7.58 -11.00 -20.61
C ARG A 331 -8.73 -11.86 -21.16
N GLU A 332 -9.16 -12.83 -20.36
CA GLU A 332 -10.21 -13.81 -20.67
C GLU A 332 -11.61 -13.36 -20.23
N GLY A 333 -11.73 -12.21 -19.53
CA GLY A 333 -13.01 -11.71 -19.05
C GLY A 333 -13.63 -12.57 -17.94
N ARG A 334 -12.81 -13.27 -17.17
CA ARG A 334 -13.23 -14.22 -16.12
C ARG A 334 -12.63 -13.92 -14.74
N LEU A 335 -12.08 -12.73 -14.58
CA LEU A 335 -11.49 -12.28 -13.32
C LEU A 335 -12.53 -12.36 -12.19
N ASP A 336 -12.16 -13.06 -11.12
CA ASP A 336 -12.89 -13.06 -9.85
C ASP A 336 -11.90 -12.67 -8.74
N LEU A 337 -12.16 -11.53 -8.09
CA LEU A 337 -11.31 -11.01 -7.02
C LEU A 337 -12.03 -11.10 -5.68
N PRO A 338 -11.72 -12.10 -4.84
CA PRO A 338 -12.27 -12.12 -3.50
C PRO A 338 -11.75 -10.93 -2.68
N ASN A 339 -12.65 -10.38 -1.84
CA ASN A 339 -12.34 -9.33 -0.87
C ASN A 339 -11.52 -9.88 0.29
N ASN A 340 -10.26 -10.18 0.01
CA ASN A 340 -9.29 -10.65 1.00
C ASN A 340 -8.77 -9.47 1.82
N ASN A 341 -8.37 -9.76 3.04
CA ASN A 341 -7.53 -8.88 3.83
C ASN A 341 -6.10 -9.00 3.31
N PHE A 342 -5.57 -7.89 2.80
CA PHE A 342 -4.29 -7.86 2.11
C PHE A 342 -3.12 -8.22 3.03
N ASP A 343 -3.20 -7.90 4.32
CA ASP A 343 -2.14 -8.26 5.25
C ASP A 343 -2.05 -9.76 5.54
N ILE A 344 -3.18 -10.46 5.60
CA ILE A 344 -3.15 -11.91 5.88
C ILE A 344 -3.27 -12.79 4.64
N GLY A 345 -3.67 -12.22 3.49
CA GLY A 345 -3.85 -12.92 2.23
C GLY A 345 -5.06 -13.86 2.18
N ASP A 346 -6.09 -13.61 2.99
CA ASP A 346 -7.31 -14.42 3.08
C ASP A 346 -8.50 -13.56 3.54
N LYS A 347 -9.73 -14.06 3.42
CA LYS A 347 -10.93 -13.40 3.92
C LYS A 347 -10.90 -13.33 5.44
N THR A 348 -11.13 -12.14 5.99
CA THR A 348 -11.29 -11.97 7.45
C THR A 348 -12.74 -11.71 7.79
N GLY A 349 -13.29 -12.54 8.68
CA GLY A 349 -14.62 -12.33 9.24
C GLY A 349 -14.60 -11.38 10.44
N PRO A 350 -15.80 -11.06 10.97
CA PRO A 350 -16.00 -10.24 12.15
C PRO A 350 -15.12 -10.59 13.35
N GLY A 351 -14.43 -9.61 13.93
CA GLY A 351 -13.65 -9.80 15.16
C GLY A 351 -12.35 -10.61 14.97
N LYS A 352 -11.99 -10.96 13.73
CA LYS A 352 -10.76 -11.72 13.42
C LYS A 352 -9.56 -10.83 13.18
N TYR A 353 -9.76 -9.62 12.67
CA TYR A 353 -8.71 -8.65 12.38
C TYR A 353 -9.19 -7.25 12.76
N ARG A 354 -8.52 -6.63 13.72
CA ARG A 354 -8.96 -5.38 14.35
C ARG A 354 -9.08 -4.23 13.35
N LEU A 355 -8.11 -4.06 12.44
CA LEU A 355 -8.18 -2.97 11.45
C LEU A 355 -9.32 -3.16 10.46
N ASN A 356 -9.72 -4.40 10.18
CA ASN A 356 -10.85 -4.68 9.32
C ASN A 356 -12.16 -4.25 10.00
N ASP A 357 -12.33 -4.60 11.28
CA ASP A 357 -13.48 -4.16 12.08
C ASP A 357 -13.56 -2.63 12.19
N GLU A 358 -12.42 -1.98 12.43
CA GLU A 358 -12.32 -0.52 12.55
C GLU A 358 -12.65 0.17 11.23
N ALA A 359 -12.14 -0.34 10.09
CA ALA A 359 -12.43 0.20 8.77
C ALA A 359 -13.93 0.09 8.41
N HIS A 360 -14.57 -1.05 8.70
CA HIS A 360 -16.01 -1.21 8.50
C HIS A 360 -16.83 -0.26 9.40
N ALA A 361 -16.41 -0.08 10.66
CA ALA A 361 -17.09 0.82 11.58
C ALA A 361 -16.93 2.30 11.16
N GLU A 362 -15.75 2.69 10.69
CA GLU A 362 -15.49 4.05 10.19
C GLU A 362 -16.22 4.32 8.85
N LEU A 363 -16.30 3.32 7.96
CA LEU A 363 -17.12 3.42 6.74
C LEU A 363 -18.60 3.65 7.05
N LEU A 364 -19.14 2.85 7.97
CA LEU A 364 -20.52 3.03 8.44
C LEU A 364 -20.74 4.42 9.04
N ASP A 365 -19.78 4.90 9.83
CA ASP A 365 -19.83 6.21 10.44
C ASP A 365 -19.88 7.33 9.39
N LYS A 366 -18.95 7.31 8.44
CA LYS A 366 -18.85 8.30 7.36
C LYS A 366 -20.10 8.34 6.49
N LEU A 367 -20.63 7.18 6.11
CA LEU A 367 -21.88 7.13 5.34
C LEU A 367 -23.07 7.68 6.16
N SER A 368 -23.09 7.46 7.48
CA SER A 368 -24.15 7.99 8.34
C SER A 368 -24.14 9.51 8.48
N GLU A 369 -22.95 10.15 8.43
CA GLU A 369 -22.80 11.61 8.47
C GLU A 369 -23.59 12.28 7.34
N ASN A 370 -23.65 11.63 6.17
CA ASN A 370 -24.40 12.08 4.99
C ASN A 370 -25.72 11.31 4.78
N LYS A 371 -26.26 10.68 5.83
CA LYS A 371 -27.53 9.93 5.81
C LYS A 371 -27.62 8.86 4.72
N PHE A 372 -26.47 8.27 4.37
CA PHE A 372 -26.35 7.20 3.37
C PHE A 372 -26.76 7.59 1.95
N VAL A 373 -26.78 8.89 1.61
CA VAL A 373 -27.25 9.36 0.28
C VAL A 373 -26.47 8.75 -0.88
N ASP A 374 -25.15 8.59 -0.72
CA ASP A 374 -24.26 8.03 -1.74
C ASP A 374 -23.96 6.53 -1.52
N ALA A 375 -24.57 5.91 -0.50
CA ALA A 375 -24.38 4.49 -0.26
C ALA A 375 -25.04 3.69 -1.40
N THR A 376 -24.27 2.78 -2.00
CA THR A 376 -24.76 1.79 -2.96
C THR A 376 -25.47 0.62 -2.28
N SER A 377 -26.26 -0.15 -3.04
CA SER A 377 -26.85 -1.40 -2.57
C SER A 377 -25.81 -2.38 -2.02
N GLU A 378 -24.63 -2.41 -2.63
CA GLU A 378 -23.56 -3.35 -2.38
C GLU A 378 -22.79 -2.96 -1.11
N VAL A 379 -22.47 -1.68 -0.90
CA VAL A 379 -21.85 -1.24 0.36
C VAL A 379 -22.83 -1.40 1.53
N LYS A 380 -24.13 -1.16 1.33
CA LYS A 380 -25.16 -1.46 2.33
C LYS A 380 -25.19 -2.95 2.66
N ALA A 381 -25.21 -3.82 1.65
CA ALA A 381 -25.20 -5.26 1.85
C ALA A 381 -23.94 -5.72 2.59
N GLU A 382 -22.78 -5.17 2.25
CA GLU A 382 -21.51 -5.47 2.91
C GLU A 382 -21.54 -5.11 4.40
N LEU A 383 -21.91 -3.87 4.74
CA LEU A 383 -21.97 -3.41 6.13
C LEU A 383 -22.97 -4.22 6.95
N LEU A 384 -24.16 -4.52 6.39
CA LEU A 384 -25.16 -5.34 7.08
C LEU A 384 -24.67 -6.78 7.29
N ARG A 385 -23.99 -7.36 6.30
CA ARG A 385 -23.41 -8.71 6.38
C ARG A 385 -22.28 -8.77 7.40
N PHE A 386 -21.36 -7.80 7.38
CA PHE A 386 -20.22 -7.75 8.29
C PHE A 386 -20.66 -7.62 9.75
N PHE A 387 -21.69 -6.81 10.03
CA PHE A 387 -22.23 -6.63 11.38
C PHE A 387 -23.38 -7.59 11.76
N ALA A 388 -23.60 -8.66 10.99
CA ALA A 388 -24.69 -9.60 11.21
C ALA A 388 -24.50 -10.54 12.40
N GLU A 389 -23.28 -10.69 12.92
CA GLU A 389 -22.92 -11.64 13.98
C GLU A 389 -22.83 -10.93 15.35
N PRO A 390 -23.94 -10.81 16.12
CA PRO A 390 -23.96 -10.01 17.33
C PRO A 390 -23.01 -10.50 18.43
N ASP A 391 -22.55 -11.75 18.37
CA ASP A 391 -21.63 -12.36 19.35
C ASP A 391 -20.16 -12.27 18.93
N ALA A 392 -19.86 -11.90 17.68
CA ALA A 392 -18.48 -11.76 17.22
C ALA A 392 -17.72 -10.73 18.08
N PRO A 393 -16.42 -10.95 18.36
CA PRO A 393 -15.65 -10.09 19.25
C PRO A 393 -15.16 -8.82 18.54
N TYR A 394 -16.07 -8.06 17.93
CA TYR A 394 -15.74 -6.83 17.19
C TYR A 394 -14.82 -5.91 18.00
N ALA A 395 -13.83 -5.32 17.36
CA ALA A 395 -12.90 -4.37 17.96
C ALA A 395 -13.62 -3.30 18.79
N MET A 396 -14.75 -2.80 18.29
CA MET A 396 -15.50 -1.71 18.91
C MET A 396 -16.22 -2.12 20.20
N LYS A 397 -16.45 -3.42 20.47
CA LYS A 397 -17.07 -3.89 21.72
C LYS A 397 -16.21 -3.63 22.96
N ARG A 398 -14.91 -3.38 22.77
CA ARG A 398 -14.01 -2.93 23.86
C ARG A 398 -14.39 -1.53 24.38
N ASN A 399 -15.17 -0.78 23.62
CA ASN A 399 -15.67 0.54 23.99
C ASN A 399 -17.20 0.60 23.81
N ALA A 400 -17.94 0.55 24.92
CA ALA A 400 -19.40 0.53 24.91
C ALA A 400 -20.02 1.68 24.09
N LYS A 401 -19.46 2.89 24.17
CA LYS A 401 -19.96 4.05 23.41
C LYS A 401 -19.77 3.86 21.90
N ALA A 402 -18.60 3.35 21.49
CA ALA A 402 -18.33 3.07 20.08
C ALA A 402 -19.26 1.97 19.56
N TRP A 403 -19.50 0.91 20.34
CA TRP A 403 -20.41 -0.16 19.96
C TRP A 403 -21.87 0.30 19.85
N THR A 404 -22.36 1.08 20.82
CA THR A 404 -23.72 1.67 20.73
C THR A 404 -23.87 2.56 19.50
N LYS A 405 -22.82 3.31 19.13
CA LYS A 405 -22.81 4.14 17.93
C LYS A 405 -22.99 3.28 16.67
N VAL A 406 -22.19 2.22 16.52
CA VAL A 406 -22.31 1.26 15.41
C VAL A 406 -23.72 0.67 15.34
N GLN A 407 -24.26 0.20 16.46
CA GLN A 407 -25.63 -0.35 16.50
C GLN A 407 -26.69 0.66 16.06
N THR A 408 -26.57 1.92 16.47
CA THR A 408 -27.49 3.00 16.07
C THR A 408 -27.41 3.24 14.56
N GLN A 409 -26.20 3.36 14.02
CA GLN A 409 -25.97 3.60 12.59
C GLN A 409 -26.45 2.42 11.73
N LEU A 410 -26.32 1.18 12.20
CA LEU A 410 -26.87 0.01 11.52
C LEU A 410 -28.40 0.05 11.41
N GLN A 411 -29.10 0.55 12.44
CA GLN A 411 -30.56 0.72 12.36
C GLN A 411 -30.95 1.80 11.37
N GLN A 412 -30.17 2.88 11.28
CA GLN A 412 -30.36 3.92 10.27
C GLN A 412 -30.12 3.37 8.86
N LEU A 413 -29.02 2.63 8.66
CA LEU A 413 -28.67 2.01 7.37
C LEU A 413 -29.76 1.06 6.88
N LYS A 414 -30.35 0.24 7.77
CA LYS A 414 -31.47 -0.66 7.42
C LYS A 414 -32.65 0.11 6.81
N SER A 415 -32.99 1.25 7.41
CA SER A 415 -34.10 2.11 7.00
C SER A 415 -33.77 3.03 5.82
N ALA A 416 -32.49 3.23 5.49
CA ALA A 416 -32.07 4.13 4.43
C ALA A 416 -32.42 3.58 3.04
N GLN A 417 -32.91 4.47 2.16
CA GLN A 417 -32.95 4.23 0.72
C GLN A 417 -31.53 4.44 0.17
N VAL A 418 -31.06 3.51 -0.65
CA VAL A 418 -29.71 3.51 -1.20
C VAL A 418 -29.77 3.55 -2.72
N THR A 419 -28.71 4.09 -3.32
CA THR A 419 -28.59 4.16 -4.77
C THR A 419 -28.40 2.76 -5.34
N ALA A 420 -29.20 2.40 -6.34
CA ALA A 420 -29.03 1.14 -7.05
C ALA A 420 -27.74 1.20 -7.88
N THR A 421 -26.88 0.20 -7.76
CA THR A 421 -25.70 0.10 -8.63
C THR A 421 -26.14 -0.14 -10.07
N PRO A 422 -25.57 0.58 -11.06
CA PRO A 422 -25.89 0.33 -12.46
C PRO A 422 -25.53 -1.10 -12.84
N ALA A 423 -26.55 -1.92 -13.11
CA ALA A 423 -26.37 -3.24 -13.68
C ALA A 423 -25.98 -3.12 -15.17
N ASN A 424 -24.73 -2.77 -15.47
CA ASN A 424 -24.21 -3.03 -16.81
C ASN A 424 -23.80 -4.49 -16.90
N SER A 425 -24.81 -5.27 -17.28
CA SER A 425 -24.76 -6.67 -17.61
C SER A 425 -23.62 -6.97 -18.58
N ALA A 426 -22.92 -8.05 -18.28
CA ALA A 426 -22.10 -8.79 -19.22
C ALA A 426 -22.95 -9.18 -20.44
N GLN A 427 -22.94 -8.35 -21.48
CA GLN A 427 -23.23 -8.74 -22.84
C GLN A 427 -22.18 -8.06 -23.74
N LEU A 428 -21.05 -8.75 -23.92
CA LEU A 428 -20.35 -8.65 -25.20
C LEU A 428 -21.35 -9.11 -26.26
N THR A 429 -22.02 -8.14 -26.89
CA THR A 429 -22.66 -8.40 -28.18
C THR A 429 -21.56 -8.74 -29.15
N THR A 430 -21.54 -10.00 -29.57
CA THR A 430 -20.84 -10.48 -30.75
C THR A 430 -21.28 -9.62 -31.93
N ALA A 431 -20.39 -8.73 -32.38
CA ALA A 431 -20.54 -8.10 -33.68
C ALA A 431 -20.33 -9.18 -34.74
N GLU A 432 -21.42 -9.80 -35.20
CA GLU A 432 -21.45 -10.49 -36.48
C GLU A 432 -21.10 -9.47 -37.57
N GLY A 433 -19.96 -9.69 -38.23
CA GLY A 433 -19.59 -8.94 -39.41
C GLY A 433 -20.53 -9.24 -40.57
N PRO A 434 -20.81 -8.28 -41.46
CA PRO A 434 -21.56 -8.57 -42.67
C PRO A 434 -20.61 -9.20 -43.69
N ASN A 435 -21.02 -10.33 -44.25
CA ASN A 435 -20.60 -10.80 -45.57
C ASN A 435 -21.77 -11.60 -46.18
N PRO A 436 -21.91 -11.67 -47.50
CA PRO A 436 -20.95 -11.27 -48.54
C PRO A 436 -21.31 -10.00 -49.33
#